data_AF-W5XY39-F1
#
_entry.id   AF-W5XY39-F1
#
_cell.length_a   1.000
_cell.length_b   1.000
_cell.length_c   1.000
_cell.angle_alpha   90.00
_cell.angle_beta   90.00
_cell.angle_gamma   90.00
#
_symmetry.space_group_name_H-M   'P 1'
#
loop_
_entity.id
_entity.type
_entity.pdbx_description
1 polymer ?
#
loop_
_entity_poly.entity_id
_entity_poly.type
_entity_poly.pdbx_seq_one_letter_code
_entity_poly.pdbx_strand_id
1 'polypeptide(L)'
;MTSMPIESDMFVTSPYGPRAGGVHQGTDFGATGGSANRAVYAIRAGTVIHAGAASGYGGPDPAGWIVIDHPAEVGGGTSEYGHIIREVSVGDRVEEGQRIGRINPDWATNGGVAPHVHVSWMPREYDPSAKRDPMTVLDGASYPDQKRKDPTPMTEPIFGIDVASYQAGIDMAQVAAEGFAFAVVKQTQGSWYLNPARNQQLDGAIAAGLEVVQYHFMEAGDAQAQIAYIKAHHRPGIPIALDWEKYKADTGMEIAPWETVRAVRDGLAGFAPSVGLYLNPEDHRAHAGGADLSDWDWVWKAAYPYDRRGYASVLYDLAPDWGWGAVGNHTPEIWQFTSTATVAGLSEVDANAFRGTREQLHQLLYKAATLEEGFTMADIQEIKDYIDLRLTGPVGSDVKDIRQQLTGGRDAGEYPGWPQLGQDAQGRDLTLVDAVAALRVQMTEVAREQQEIKMLLKGTK
;
A
#
# COMPACT_ATOMS: atom_id res chain seq x y z
N MET A 1 12.07 -11.28 9.09
CA MET A 1 12.70 -11.91 7.92
C MET A 1 13.99 -12.58 8.43
N THR A 2 14.88 -13.08 7.57
CA THR A 2 16.21 -13.54 7.99
C THR A 2 17.25 -12.71 7.23
N SER A 3 18.28 -12.23 7.92
CA SER A 3 19.42 -11.52 7.34
C SER A 3 20.67 -12.41 7.32
N MET A 4 21.56 -12.18 6.36
CA MET A 4 22.86 -12.84 6.33
C MET A 4 23.72 -12.38 7.53
N PRO A 5 24.52 -13.27 8.13
CA PRO A 5 25.37 -12.94 9.27
C PRO A 5 26.67 -12.19 8.90
N ILE A 6 26.86 -11.88 7.61
CA ILE A 6 28.10 -11.45 6.98
C ILE A 6 27.82 -10.39 5.92
N GLU A 7 28.86 -9.73 5.44
CA GLU A 7 28.81 -8.78 4.33
C GLU A 7 28.72 -9.49 2.96
N SER A 8 28.23 -8.82 1.93
CA SER A 8 27.86 -9.37 0.63
C SER A 8 29.01 -9.80 -0.26
N ASP A 9 30.23 -9.36 0.06
CA ASP A 9 31.45 -9.81 -0.58
C ASP A 9 32.05 -11.06 0.09
N MET A 10 31.45 -11.53 1.19
CA MET A 10 31.82 -12.76 1.87
C MET A 10 31.05 -13.95 1.30
N PHE A 11 31.66 -15.14 1.38
CA PHE A 11 31.12 -16.36 0.81
C PHE A 11 31.38 -17.56 1.72
N VAL A 12 30.64 -18.65 1.47
CA VAL A 12 30.83 -19.93 2.16
C VAL A 12 32.22 -20.48 1.84
N THR A 13 33.07 -20.57 2.86
CA THR A 13 34.41 -21.19 2.75
C THR A 13 34.37 -22.67 3.14
N SER A 14 33.44 -23.06 4.01
CA SER A 14 33.19 -24.46 4.35
C SER A 14 31.70 -24.69 4.66
N PRO A 15 30.98 -25.53 3.90
CA PRO A 15 29.56 -25.78 4.15
C PRO A 15 29.34 -26.72 5.34
N TYR A 16 28.11 -26.73 5.86
CA TYR A 16 27.62 -27.76 6.78
C TYR A 16 27.65 -29.14 6.11
N GLY A 17 28.02 -30.19 6.87
CA GLY A 17 27.94 -31.58 6.41
C GLY A 17 29.22 -32.40 6.56
N PRO A 18 29.31 -33.58 5.94
CA PRO A 18 30.43 -34.50 6.12
C PRO A 18 31.77 -33.92 5.63
N ARG A 19 32.82 -34.07 6.45
CA ARG A 19 34.21 -33.73 6.12
C ARG A 19 35.19 -34.83 6.54
N ALA A 20 36.42 -34.77 6.05
CA ALA A 20 37.49 -35.62 6.57
C ALA A 20 37.66 -35.37 8.08
N GLY A 21 37.42 -36.39 8.91
CA GLY A 21 37.52 -36.29 10.37
C GLY A 21 36.22 -35.97 11.13
N GLY A 22 35.05 -35.92 10.46
CA GLY A 22 33.76 -35.81 11.16
C GLY A 22 32.70 -35.05 10.36
N VAL A 23 31.63 -34.61 11.03
CA VAL A 23 30.62 -33.72 10.45
C VAL A 23 30.94 -32.28 10.86
N HIS A 24 30.94 -31.38 9.89
CA HIS A 24 30.98 -29.94 10.15
C HIS A 24 29.59 -29.47 10.59
N GLN A 25 29.49 -29.03 11.84
CA GLN A 25 28.22 -28.74 12.52
C GLN A 25 27.71 -27.30 12.31
N GLY A 26 28.22 -26.61 11.30
CA GLY A 26 27.80 -25.27 10.93
C GLY A 26 28.34 -24.92 9.53
N THR A 27 28.22 -23.66 9.14
CA THR A 27 28.76 -23.12 7.89
C THR A 27 29.77 -22.03 8.21
N ASP A 28 30.95 -22.12 7.61
CA ASP A 28 32.02 -21.15 7.74
C ASP A 28 31.94 -20.14 6.60
N PHE A 29 32.09 -18.86 6.94
CA PHE A 29 32.10 -17.76 5.99
C PHE A 29 33.38 -16.94 6.08
N GLY A 30 33.90 -16.55 4.92
CA GLY A 30 35.11 -15.73 4.81
C GLY A 30 35.10 -14.85 3.56
N ALA A 31 36.21 -14.17 3.30
CA ALA A 31 36.35 -13.23 2.20
C ALA A 31 37.65 -13.47 1.43
N THR A 32 37.65 -13.14 0.14
CA THR A 32 38.88 -13.04 -0.65
C THR A 32 39.77 -11.95 -0.06
N GLY A 33 41.05 -12.26 0.17
CA GLY A 33 41.98 -11.33 0.84
C GLY A 33 41.94 -11.35 2.37
N GLY A 34 41.09 -12.19 2.98
CA GLY A 34 40.99 -12.38 4.43
C GLY A 34 39.79 -11.66 5.05
N SER A 35 39.27 -12.21 6.15
CA SER A 35 38.04 -11.71 6.81
C SER A 35 38.26 -11.20 8.24
N ALA A 36 39.52 -11.03 8.65
CA ALA A 36 39.88 -10.49 9.95
C ALA A 36 39.17 -9.15 10.24
N ASN A 37 38.56 -9.02 11.42
CA ASN A 37 37.81 -7.85 11.88
C ASN A 37 36.56 -7.46 11.05
N ARG A 38 36.15 -8.25 10.06
CA ARG A 38 34.87 -8.04 9.35
C ARG A 38 33.71 -8.17 10.32
N ALA A 39 32.67 -7.38 10.11
CA ALA A 39 31.50 -7.36 11.00
C ALA A 39 30.70 -8.68 10.92
N VAL A 40 30.07 -9.02 12.03
CA VAL A 40 29.16 -10.17 12.15
C VAL A 40 27.82 -9.68 12.68
N TYR A 41 26.75 -10.16 12.06
CA TYR A 41 25.39 -9.65 12.25
C TYR A 41 24.43 -10.73 12.75
N ALA A 42 23.44 -10.33 13.54
CA ALA A 42 22.36 -11.20 13.97
C ALA A 42 21.50 -11.60 12.76
N ILE A 43 21.26 -12.90 12.59
CA ILE A 43 20.47 -13.40 11.44
C ILE A 43 18.99 -13.07 11.61
N ARG A 44 18.56 -12.82 12.85
CA ARG A 44 17.17 -12.55 13.24
C ARG A 44 17.14 -11.90 14.61
N ALA A 45 16.09 -11.15 14.91
CA ALA A 45 15.91 -10.53 16.22
C ALA A 45 15.80 -11.61 17.32
N GLY A 46 16.30 -11.32 18.52
CA GLY A 46 16.30 -12.29 19.61
C GLY A 46 16.96 -11.80 20.89
N THR A 47 17.21 -12.75 21.80
CA THR A 47 17.89 -12.50 23.07
C THR A 47 19.20 -13.25 23.10
N VAL A 48 20.30 -12.58 23.45
CA VAL A 48 21.58 -13.23 23.64
C VAL A 48 21.54 -14.10 24.90
N ILE A 49 21.65 -15.41 24.74
CA ILE A 49 21.57 -16.39 25.85
C ILE A 49 22.95 -16.94 26.26
N HIS A 50 23.95 -16.88 25.36
CA HIS A 50 25.35 -17.16 25.69
C HIS A 50 26.27 -16.18 24.97
N ALA A 51 27.37 -15.77 25.63
CA ALA A 51 28.40 -14.94 25.02
C ALA A 51 29.74 -15.10 25.73
N GLY A 52 30.86 -15.00 25.00
CA GLY A 52 32.23 -14.95 25.55
C GLY A 52 33.10 -16.14 25.15
N ALA A 53 34.04 -16.56 25.99
CA ALA A 53 34.92 -17.68 25.67
C ALA A 53 34.16 -19.02 25.64
N ALA A 54 34.43 -19.86 24.64
CA ALA A 54 33.84 -21.20 24.52
C ALA A 54 34.79 -22.22 23.91
N SER A 55 34.66 -23.47 24.38
CA SER A 55 35.43 -24.58 23.83
C SER A 55 35.09 -24.76 22.34
N GLY A 56 36.12 -24.80 21.50
CA GLY A 56 35.96 -24.93 20.05
C GLY A 56 35.72 -23.63 19.29
N TYR A 57 35.42 -22.51 19.95
CA TYR A 57 35.14 -21.21 19.30
C TYR A 57 36.18 -20.11 19.59
N GLY A 58 37.09 -20.35 20.53
CA GLY A 58 38.16 -19.42 20.88
C GLY A 58 37.93 -18.65 22.16
N GLY A 59 38.84 -17.73 22.47
CA GLY A 59 38.88 -16.96 23.72
C GLY A 59 40.30 -16.51 24.07
N PRO A 60 40.50 -15.77 25.17
CA PRO A 60 39.51 -15.43 26.21
C PRO A 60 38.53 -14.33 25.79
N ASP A 61 37.49 -14.14 26.60
CA ASP A 61 36.54 -13.03 26.47
C ASP A 61 37.27 -11.68 26.27
N PRO A 62 36.87 -10.82 25.31
CA PRO A 62 35.63 -10.84 24.52
C PRO A 62 35.61 -11.79 23.30
N ALA A 63 36.64 -12.60 23.08
CA ALA A 63 36.65 -13.56 21.98
C ALA A 63 35.95 -14.88 22.33
N GLY A 64 35.37 -15.53 21.32
CA GLY A 64 34.76 -16.85 21.40
C GLY A 64 33.47 -16.90 20.57
N TRP A 65 32.33 -16.90 21.25
CA TRP A 65 31.02 -17.12 20.62
C TRP A 65 29.90 -16.21 21.16
N ILE A 66 28.78 -16.21 20.42
CA ILE A 66 27.47 -15.69 20.81
C ILE A 66 26.40 -16.72 20.45
N VAL A 67 25.38 -16.87 21.29
CA VAL A 67 24.15 -17.62 20.97
C VAL A 67 22.94 -16.72 21.18
N ILE A 68 22.04 -16.69 20.20
CA ILE A 68 20.81 -15.89 20.22
C ILE A 68 19.60 -16.82 20.12
N ASP A 69 18.72 -16.74 21.11
CA ASP A 69 17.40 -17.37 21.09
C ASP A 69 16.38 -16.43 20.40
N HIS A 70 15.67 -16.96 19.41
CA HIS A 70 14.72 -16.20 18.61
C HIS A 70 13.28 -16.53 19.02
N PRO A 71 12.45 -15.51 19.35
CA PRO A 71 11.07 -15.76 19.74
C PRO A 71 10.24 -16.31 18.57
N ALA A 72 9.14 -17.00 18.90
CA ALA A 72 8.25 -17.62 17.90
C ALA A 72 7.68 -16.60 16.89
N GLU A 73 7.49 -15.35 17.32
CA GLU A 73 6.98 -14.24 16.50
C GLU A 73 7.87 -13.89 15.30
N VAL A 74 9.17 -14.18 15.37
CA VAL A 74 10.11 -14.00 14.25
C VAL A 74 10.43 -15.32 13.54
N GLY A 75 9.75 -16.41 13.88
CA GLY A 75 9.92 -17.74 13.29
C GLY A 75 10.62 -18.77 14.17
N GLY A 76 11.01 -18.41 15.41
CA GLY A 76 11.58 -19.33 16.39
C GLY A 76 12.97 -19.88 16.06
N GLY A 77 13.60 -20.57 17.01
CA GLY A 77 14.89 -21.25 16.83
C GLY A 77 16.06 -20.51 17.46
N THR A 78 17.27 -21.05 17.32
CA THR A 78 18.48 -20.52 17.95
C THR A 78 19.62 -20.43 16.94
N SER A 79 20.32 -19.30 16.92
CA SER A 79 21.54 -19.10 16.13
C SER A 79 22.78 -19.05 17.02
N GLU A 80 23.89 -19.57 16.50
CA GLU A 80 25.19 -19.60 17.18
C GLU A 80 26.27 -19.08 16.23
N TYR A 81 27.15 -18.22 16.75
CA TYR A 81 28.22 -17.54 16.03
C TYR A 81 29.53 -17.78 16.76
N GLY A 82 30.50 -18.40 16.09
CA GLY A 82 31.81 -18.74 16.64
C GLY A 82 32.96 -18.02 15.92
N HIS A 83 34.13 -18.00 16.56
CA HIS A 83 35.34 -17.34 16.07
C HIS A 83 35.21 -15.82 15.91
N ILE A 84 34.46 -15.21 16.84
CA ILE A 84 34.19 -13.78 16.85
C ILE A 84 34.69 -13.10 18.13
N ILE A 85 34.89 -11.79 18.05
CA ILE A 85 34.96 -10.90 19.20
C ILE A 85 33.58 -10.28 19.37
N ARG A 86 32.93 -10.55 20.50
CA ARG A 86 31.56 -10.09 20.78
C ARG A 86 31.52 -8.58 21.04
N GLU A 87 30.43 -7.96 20.62
CA GLU A 87 30.08 -6.56 20.91
C GLU A 87 28.76 -6.44 21.68
N VAL A 88 28.13 -7.57 22.01
CA VAL A 88 26.93 -7.71 22.85
C VAL A 88 27.20 -8.62 24.05
N SER A 89 26.30 -8.64 25.02
CA SER A 89 26.38 -9.39 26.28
C SER A 89 25.15 -10.28 26.50
N VAL A 90 25.28 -11.29 27.37
CA VAL A 90 24.15 -12.14 27.77
C VAL A 90 23.03 -11.29 28.37
N GLY A 91 21.81 -11.49 27.89
CA GLY A 91 20.62 -10.73 28.26
C GLY A 91 20.27 -9.59 27.30
N ASP A 92 21.20 -9.18 26.41
CA ASP A 92 20.91 -8.15 25.43
C ASP A 92 19.86 -8.61 24.43
N ARG A 93 18.94 -7.70 24.09
CA ARG A 93 18.05 -7.85 22.94
C ARG A 93 18.77 -7.33 21.71
N VAL A 94 18.68 -8.09 20.63
CA VAL A 94 19.27 -7.71 19.34
C VAL A 94 18.22 -7.76 18.24
N GLU A 95 18.33 -6.87 17.28
CA GLU A 95 17.48 -6.79 16.10
C GLU A 95 18.02 -7.65 14.96
N GLU A 96 17.16 -7.99 14.00
CA GLU A 96 17.59 -8.64 12.74
C GLU A 96 18.58 -7.74 12.00
N GLY A 97 19.71 -8.30 11.56
CA GLY A 97 20.76 -7.53 10.86
C GLY A 97 21.59 -6.62 11.76
N GLN A 98 21.35 -6.60 13.08
CA GLN A 98 22.16 -5.82 14.01
C GLN A 98 23.59 -6.38 14.08
N ARG A 99 24.60 -5.52 14.08
CA ARG A 99 25.99 -5.91 14.34
C ARG A 99 26.12 -6.40 15.78
N ILE A 100 26.56 -7.64 15.93
CA ILE A 100 26.73 -8.32 17.23
C ILE A 100 28.19 -8.59 17.58
N GLY A 101 29.09 -8.44 16.62
CA GLY A 101 30.51 -8.63 16.82
C GLY A 101 31.30 -8.46 15.55
N ARG A 102 32.54 -8.96 15.57
CA ARG A 102 33.42 -9.01 14.41
C ARG A 102 34.26 -10.28 14.41
N ILE A 103 34.69 -10.72 13.25
CA ILE A 103 35.54 -11.90 13.09
C ILE A 103 36.86 -11.68 13.82
N ASN A 104 37.21 -12.64 14.66
CA ASN A 104 38.42 -12.59 15.46
C ASN A 104 39.66 -12.70 14.54
N PRO A 105 40.57 -11.71 14.51
CA PRO A 105 41.77 -11.77 13.69
C PRO A 105 42.81 -12.78 14.20
N ASP A 106 42.70 -13.24 15.45
CA ASP A 106 43.72 -14.09 16.07
C ASP A 106 43.60 -15.56 15.64
N TRP A 107 44.50 -15.94 14.72
CA TRP A 107 44.72 -17.30 14.24
C TRP A 107 44.83 -18.36 15.34
N ALA A 108 45.48 -18.03 16.47
CA ALA A 108 45.73 -18.99 17.55
C ALA A 108 44.42 -19.40 18.27
N THR A 109 43.44 -18.51 18.26
CA THR A 109 42.14 -18.71 18.93
C THR A 109 41.05 -19.20 17.96
N ASN A 110 41.34 -19.22 16.66
CA ASN A 110 40.47 -19.75 15.60
C ASN A 110 40.89 -21.17 15.15
N GLY A 111 41.45 -21.96 16.07
CA GLY A 111 41.85 -23.34 15.79
C GLY A 111 42.97 -23.50 14.76
N GLY A 112 43.73 -22.43 14.48
CA GLY A 112 44.78 -22.43 13.47
C GLY A 112 44.24 -22.46 12.04
N VAL A 113 43.14 -21.77 11.79
CA VAL A 113 42.55 -21.57 10.45
C VAL A 113 42.39 -20.08 10.20
N ALA A 114 42.37 -19.68 8.92
CA ALA A 114 42.27 -18.28 8.52
C ALA A 114 41.02 -17.67 9.16
N PRO A 115 41.05 -16.40 9.61
CA PRO A 115 39.88 -15.76 10.20
C PRO A 115 38.62 -15.96 9.35
N HIS A 116 37.56 -16.43 10.00
CA HIS A 116 36.23 -16.73 9.45
C HIS A 116 35.21 -16.63 10.60
N VAL A 117 33.92 -16.52 10.26
CA VAL A 117 32.84 -16.74 11.23
C VAL A 117 32.24 -18.12 11.00
N HIS A 118 32.05 -18.87 12.08
CA HIS A 118 31.34 -20.14 12.06
C HIS A 118 29.90 -19.91 12.51
N VAL A 119 28.90 -20.33 11.73
CA VAL A 119 27.48 -20.14 12.06
C VAL A 119 26.76 -21.48 12.14
N SER A 120 26.00 -21.70 13.20
CA SER A 120 25.14 -22.88 13.35
C SER A 120 23.68 -22.49 13.60
N TRP A 121 22.75 -23.34 13.18
CA TRP A 121 21.32 -23.15 13.40
C TRP A 121 20.71 -24.32 14.17
N MET A 122 19.84 -24.04 15.12
CA MET A 122 19.03 -25.03 15.84
C MET A 122 17.54 -24.67 15.67
N PRO A 123 16.65 -25.62 15.29
CA PRO A 123 15.25 -25.30 15.04
C PRO A 123 14.42 -24.86 16.25
N ARG A 124 14.94 -25.01 17.47
CA ARG A 124 14.24 -24.75 18.75
C ARG A 124 15.18 -24.07 19.74
N GLU A 125 14.99 -24.29 21.05
CA GLU A 125 15.92 -23.85 22.09
C GLU A 125 17.35 -24.34 21.82
N TYR A 126 18.31 -23.71 22.51
CA TYR A 126 19.70 -24.07 22.42
C TYR A 126 19.94 -25.55 22.78
N ASP A 127 20.26 -26.34 21.77
CA ASP A 127 20.65 -27.74 21.88
C ASP A 127 21.78 -28.04 20.88
N PRO A 128 23.04 -28.13 21.34
CA PRO A 128 24.20 -28.41 20.49
C PRO A 128 24.11 -29.72 19.70
N SER A 129 23.26 -30.67 20.13
CA SER A 129 23.05 -31.94 19.43
C SER A 129 22.05 -31.84 18.28
N ALA A 130 21.28 -30.75 18.23
CA ALA A 130 20.22 -30.51 17.25
C ALA A 130 20.63 -29.53 16.14
N LYS A 131 21.94 -29.25 15.99
CA LYS A 131 22.47 -28.38 14.93
C LYS A 131 22.05 -28.87 13.54
N ARG A 132 21.68 -27.91 12.69
CA ARG A 132 21.27 -28.07 11.30
C ARG A 132 22.03 -27.10 10.43
N ASP A 133 21.98 -27.36 9.14
CA ASP A 133 22.54 -26.45 8.13
C ASP A 133 21.88 -25.07 8.26
N PRO A 134 22.65 -24.01 8.61
CA PRO A 134 22.10 -22.66 8.70
C PRO A 134 21.62 -22.13 7.35
N MET A 135 22.07 -22.69 6.23
CA MET A 135 21.55 -22.31 4.91
C MET A 135 20.05 -22.59 4.76
N THR A 136 19.47 -23.49 5.56
CA THR A 136 18.01 -23.72 5.59
C THR A 136 17.20 -22.48 6.02
N VAL A 137 17.82 -21.52 6.71
CA VAL A 137 17.20 -20.24 7.08
C VAL A 137 17.82 -19.04 6.40
N LEU A 138 19.04 -19.18 5.87
CA LEU A 138 19.80 -18.12 5.19
C LEU A 138 19.62 -18.10 3.67
N ASP A 139 19.09 -19.15 3.05
CA ASP A 139 18.84 -19.14 1.61
C ASP A 139 17.85 -18.03 1.24
N GLY A 140 18.25 -17.15 0.32
CA GLY A 140 17.49 -15.95 -0.06
C GLY A 140 17.51 -14.79 0.95
N ALA A 141 18.28 -14.88 2.05
CA ALA A 141 18.42 -13.79 3.01
C ALA A 141 19.19 -12.59 2.43
N SER A 142 18.82 -11.37 2.85
CA SER A 142 19.51 -10.14 2.44
C SER A 142 20.81 -9.93 3.22
N TYR A 143 21.80 -9.26 2.61
CA TYR A 143 23.06 -8.91 3.28
C TYR A 143 22.98 -7.55 4.03
N PRO A 144 23.62 -7.38 5.19
CA PRO A 144 23.56 -6.13 5.97
C PRO A 144 24.29 -4.93 5.36
N ASP A 145 25.37 -5.16 4.60
CA ASP A 145 26.17 -4.15 3.88
C ASP A 145 25.63 -3.82 2.48
N GLN A 146 24.82 -4.72 1.91
CA GLN A 146 23.87 -4.36 0.87
C GLN A 146 22.82 -3.49 1.54
N LYS A 147 23.15 -2.20 1.71
CA LYS A 147 22.29 -1.20 2.34
C LYS A 147 20.83 -1.53 2.09
N ARG A 148 20.13 -2.03 3.12
CA ARG A 148 18.85 -1.38 3.43
C ARG A 148 19.24 0.08 3.56
N LYS A 149 18.81 0.92 2.62
CA LYS A 149 18.87 2.37 2.84
C LYS A 149 18.41 2.59 4.27
N ASP A 150 19.24 3.24 5.09
CA ASP A 150 18.76 3.72 6.39
C ASP A 150 17.41 4.39 6.11
N PRO A 151 16.34 3.95 6.77
CA PRO A 151 15.11 4.70 6.68
C PRO A 151 15.41 6.04 7.36
N THR A 152 15.65 7.09 6.55
CA THR A 152 14.82 8.29 6.73
C THR A 152 13.43 7.77 7.03
N PRO A 153 12.70 8.19 8.07
CA PRO A 153 11.38 7.63 8.37
C PRO A 153 10.43 7.83 7.18
N MET A 154 10.57 6.95 6.20
CA MET A 154 9.63 6.58 5.19
C MET A 154 8.93 5.46 5.92
N THR A 155 7.76 5.80 6.44
CA THR A 155 6.69 4.82 6.58
C THR A 155 6.78 3.81 5.42
N GLU A 156 6.56 2.53 5.71
CA GLU A 156 6.43 1.51 4.66
C GLU A 156 5.69 2.11 3.46
N PRO A 157 6.21 1.96 2.24
CA PRO A 157 5.62 2.62 1.09
C PRO A 157 4.16 2.19 1.00
N ILE A 158 3.27 3.17 0.85
CA ILE A 158 1.88 2.85 0.61
C ILE A 158 1.72 2.40 -0.83
N PHE A 159 0.87 1.40 -1.04
CA PHE A 159 0.60 0.86 -2.36
C PHE A 159 -0.65 1.46 -2.97
N GLY A 160 -0.68 1.51 -4.29
CA GLY A 160 -1.86 1.86 -5.06
C GLY A 160 -2.00 0.99 -6.29
N ILE A 161 -3.15 1.06 -6.93
CA ILE A 161 -3.40 0.41 -8.22
C ILE A 161 -3.66 1.45 -9.29
N ASP A 162 -3.50 1.06 -10.54
CA ASP A 162 -4.09 1.79 -11.65
C ASP A 162 -4.94 0.85 -12.51
N VAL A 163 -6.08 1.36 -12.98
CA VAL A 163 -7.12 0.55 -13.62
C VAL A 163 -7.75 1.26 -14.81
N ALA A 164 -8.15 0.44 -15.77
CA ALA A 164 -8.94 0.85 -16.94
C ALA A 164 -10.14 -0.07 -17.13
N SER A 165 -10.77 -0.01 -18.31
CA SER A 165 -11.89 -0.89 -18.67
C SER A 165 -11.52 -2.39 -18.66
N TYR A 166 -10.24 -2.74 -18.70
CA TYR A 166 -9.77 -4.12 -18.59
C TYR A 166 -10.07 -4.76 -17.22
N GLN A 167 -10.10 -3.94 -16.17
CA GLN A 167 -10.44 -4.35 -14.79
C GLN A 167 -11.87 -3.91 -14.43
N ALA A 168 -12.79 -3.87 -15.41
CA ALA A 168 -14.18 -3.52 -15.14
C ALA A 168 -14.81 -4.49 -14.12
N GLY A 169 -15.49 -3.94 -13.11
CA GLY A 169 -16.12 -4.73 -12.05
C GLY A 169 -15.19 -5.09 -10.89
N ILE A 170 -13.94 -4.58 -10.87
CA ILE A 170 -13.06 -4.72 -9.71
C ILE A 170 -13.73 -4.16 -8.44
N ASP A 171 -13.65 -4.92 -7.34
CA ASP A 171 -14.19 -4.51 -6.04
C ASP A 171 -13.22 -3.57 -5.33
N MET A 172 -13.48 -2.26 -5.42
CA MET A 172 -12.65 -1.23 -4.80
C MET A 172 -12.67 -1.27 -3.26
N ALA A 173 -13.72 -1.82 -2.64
CA ALA A 173 -13.74 -1.99 -1.18
C ALA A 173 -12.79 -3.12 -0.78
N GLN A 174 -12.75 -4.20 -1.56
CA GLN A 174 -11.77 -5.27 -1.38
C GLN A 174 -10.34 -4.79 -1.64
N VAL A 175 -10.11 -3.93 -2.65
CA VAL A 175 -8.81 -3.27 -2.88
C VAL A 175 -8.34 -2.53 -1.62
N ALA A 176 -9.19 -1.71 -1.02
CA ALA A 176 -8.84 -1.01 0.22
C ALA A 176 -8.62 -1.97 1.40
N ALA A 177 -9.43 -3.03 1.52
CA ALA A 177 -9.28 -4.06 2.55
C ALA A 177 -7.97 -4.85 2.42
N GLU A 178 -7.40 -4.96 1.22
CA GLU A 178 -6.08 -5.55 0.95
C GLU A 178 -4.90 -4.60 1.28
N GLY A 179 -5.18 -3.38 1.75
CA GLY A 179 -4.17 -2.44 2.25
C GLY A 179 -3.68 -1.42 1.22
N PHE A 180 -4.30 -1.35 0.04
CA PHE A 180 -4.02 -0.27 -0.92
C PHE A 180 -4.58 1.06 -0.41
N ALA A 181 -3.84 2.14 -0.65
CA ALA A 181 -4.14 3.49 -0.17
C ALA A 181 -4.60 4.45 -1.26
N PHE A 182 -4.31 4.14 -2.54
CA PHE A 182 -4.67 5.01 -3.67
C PHE A 182 -5.02 4.23 -4.94
N ALA A 183 -5.76 4.88 -5.84
CA ALA A 183 -6.12 4.35 -7.14
C ALA A 183 -6.02 5.41 -8.25
N VAL A 184 -5.40 5.05 -9.38
CA VAL A 184 -5.33 5.88 -10.58
C VAL A 184 -6.25 5.29 -11.66
N VAL A 185 -7.31 6.01 -12.04
CA VAL A 185 -8.41 5.47 -12.85
C VAL A 185 -8.45 6.13 -14.22
N LYS A 186 -8.42 5.32 -15.30
CA LYS A 186 -8.53 5.84 -16.67
C LYS A 186 -9.85 6.58 -16.84
N GLN A 187 -9.78 7.84 -17.28
CA GLN A 187 -10.97 8.58 -17.68
C GLN A 187 -11.10 8.59 -19.18
N THR A 188 -10.08 9.12 -19.85
CA THR A 188 -10.16 9.45 -21.27
C THR A 188 -8.90 9.00 -22.01
N GLN A 189 -9.01 8.91 -23.33
CA GLN A 189 -7.89 8.67 -24.22
C GLN A 189 -8.12 9.46 -25.50
N GLY A 190 -7.09 10.20 -25.94
CA GLY A 190 -7.20 11.11 -27.09
C GLY A 190 -8.41 12.04 -26.96
N SER A 191 -9.00 12.42 -28.09
CA SER A 191 -10.18 13.32 -28.10
C SER A 191 -11.51 12.59 -28.27
N TRP A 192 -11.57 11.27 -28.00
CA TRP A 192 -12.69 10.45 -28.45
C TRP A 192 -13.10 9.31 -27.50
N TYR A 193 -12.17 8.74 -26.74
CA TYR A 193 -12.47 7.57 -25.91
C TYR A 193 -12.76 7.97 -24.47
N LEU A 194 -13.89 7.50 -23.96
CA LEU A 194 -14.28 7.62 -22.56
C LEU A 194 -14.36 6.22 -21.94
N ASN A 195 -13.61 5.98 -20.85
CA ASN A 195 -13.61 4.69 -20.18
C ASN A 195 -15.04 4.36 -19.67
N PRO A 196 -15.67 3.26 -20.10
CA PRO A 196 -17.00 2.88 -19.65
C PRO A 196 -17.06 2.47 -18.17
N ALA A 197 -15.95 1.97 -17.60
CA ALA A 197 -15.87 1.56 -16.20
C ALA A 197 -15.58 2.72 -15.23
N ARG A 198 -15.29 3.91 -15.76
CA ARG A 198 -14.77 5.07 -14.98
C ARG A 198 -15.60 5.43 -13.76
N ASN A 199 -16.93 5.37 -13.87
CA ASN A 199 -17.82 5.75 -12.77
C ASN A 199 -17.74 4.72 -11.64
N GLN A 200 -17.90 3.43 -11.98
CA GLN A 200 -17.80 2.34 -11.01
C GLN A 200 -16.45 2.35 -10.28
N GLN A 201 -15.36 2.57 -11.02
CA GLN A 201 -14.01 2.60 -10.46
C GLN A 201 -13.76 3.85 -9.61
N LEU A 202 -14.11 5.05 -10.10
CA LEU A 202 -13.93 6.29 -9.32
C LEU A 202 -14.83 6.32 -8.08
N ASP A 203 -16.13 6.07 -8.24
CA ASP A 203 -17.09 6.08 -7.13
C ASP A 203 -16.74 5.02 -6.09
N GLY A 204 -16.35 3.82 -6.54
CA GLY A 204 -15.91 2.74 -5.68
C GLY A 204 -14.65 3.10 -4.89
N ALA A 205 -13.62 3.64 -5.54
CA ALA A 205 -12.38 4.05 -4.88
C ALA A 205 -12.62 5.19 -3.87
N ILE A 206 -13.44 6.16 -4.26
CA ILE A 206 -13.92 7.26 -3.40
C ILE A 206 -14.62 6.73 -2.15
N ALA A 207 -15.58 5.82 -2.32
CA ALA A 207 -16.37 5.26 -1.23
C ALA A 207 -15.54 4.36 -0.31
N ALA A 208 -14.56 3.64 -0.87
CA ALA A 208 -13.59 2.85 -0.13
C ALA A 208 -12.55 3.71 0.61
N GLY A 209 -12.57 5.03 0.41
CA GLY A 209 -11.68 5.96 1.08
C GLY A 209 -10.24 5.89 0.56
N LEU A 210 -10.02 5.59 -0.72
CA LEU A 210 -8.70 5.68 -1.36
C LEU A 210 -8.39 7.13 -1.77
N GLU A 211 -7.11 7.52 -1.83
CA GLU A 211 -6.72 8.69 -2.62
C GLU A 211 -6.92 8.38 -4.10
N VAL A 212 -7.50 9.30 -4.87
CA VAL A 212 -7.90 9.03 -6.25
C VAL A 212 -7.22 10.00 -7.20
N VAL A 213 -6.73 9.46 -8.31
CA VAL A 213 -6.22 10.22 -9.46
C VAL A 213 -6.97 9.77 -10.70
N GLN A 214 -7.30 10.69 -11.59
CA GLN A 214 -7.84 10.39 -12.91
C GLN A 214 -6.68 10.36 -13.90
N TYR A 215 -6.64 9.47 -14.89
CA TYR A 215 -5.64 9.58 -15.94
C TYR A 215 -6.22 9.71 -17.34
N HIS A 216 -5.46 10.39 -18.19
CA HIS A 216 -5.73 10.59 -19.60
C HIS A 216 -4.59 9.97 -20.42
N PHE A 217 -4.92 8.99 -21.26
CA PHE A 217 -3.94 8.40 -22.19
C PHE A 217 -3.73 9.35 -23.39
N MET A 218 -2.51 9.85 -23.53
CA MET A 218 -2.11 10.80 -24.56
C MET A 218 -2.04 10.15 -25.94
N GLU A 219 -2.57 10.82 -26.97
CA GLU A 219 -2.38 10.43 -28.37
C GLU A 219 -1.69 11.55 -29.17
N ALA A 220 -1.08 11.22 -30.30
CA ALA A 220 -0.41 12.18 -31.21
C ALA A 220 -1.34 13.22 -31.87
N GLY A 221 -2.64 13.19 -31.56
CA GLY A 221 -3.64 14.13 -32.07
C GLY A 221 -3.54 15.54 -31.49
N ASP A 222 -4.51 16.38 -31.87
CA ASP A 222 -4.57 17.79 -31.50
C ASP A 222 -4.64 18.01 -29.97
N ALA A 223 -3.75 18.85 -29.44
CA ALA A 223 -3.68 19.14 -28.01
C ALA A 223 -4.96 19.83 -27.50
N GLN A 224 -5.54 20.76 -28.27
CA GLN A 224 -6.72 21.50 -27.83
C GLN A 224 -7.97 20.61 -27.77
N ALA A 225 -8.11 19.69 -28.72
CA ALA A 225 -9.16 18.68 -28.71
C ALA A 225 -9.01 17.76 -27.49
N GLN A 226 -7.80 17.32 -27.14
CA GLN A 226 -7.55 16.53 -25.93
C GLN A 226 -7.86 17.34 -24.66
N ILE A 227 -7.41 18.59 -24.54
CA ILE A 227 -7.75 19.48 -23.41
C ILE A 227 -9.26 19.63 -23.26
N ALA A 228 -9.98 19.92 -24.34
CA ALA A 228 -11.43 20.08 -24.31
C ALA A 228 -12.14 18.79 -23.88
N TYR A 229 -11.65 17.65 -24.38
CA TYR A 229 -12.20 16.33 -24.06
C TYR A 229 -11.96 15.93 -22.60
N ILE A 230 -10.76 16.20 -22.08
CA ILE A 230 -10.43 16.06 -20.66
C ILE A 230 -11.38 16.91 -19.83
N LYS A 231 -11.48 18.22 -20.12
CA LYS A 231 -12.31 19.15 -19.34
C LYS A 231 -13.80 18.78 -19.35
N ALA A 232 -14.30 18.23 -20.44
CA ALA A 232 -15.70 17.81 -20.57
C ALA A 232 -16.05 16.56 -19.74
N HIS A 233 -15.05 15.73 -19.38
CA HIS A 233 -15.28 14.42 -18.76
C HIS A 233 -14.58 14.21 -17.42
N HIS A 234 -13.69 15.13 -17.05
CA HIS A 234 -13.00 15.12 -15.77
C HIS A 234 -13.99 15.37 -14.62
N ARG A 235 -13.86 14.59 -13.53
CA ARG A 235 -14.56 14.87 -12.28
C ARG A 235 -13.86 15.99 -11.51
N PRO A 236 -14.54 17.11 -11.21
CA PRO A 236 -13.95 18.24 -10.51
C PRO A 236 -13.31 17.85 -9.16
N GLY A 237 -12.24 18.54 -8.81
CA GLY A 237 -11.57 18.39 -7.51
C GLY A 237 -10.76 17.11 -7.35
N ILE A 238 -10.47 16.37 -8.42
CA ILE A 238 -9.63 15.18 -8.38
C ILE A 238 -8.37 15.42 -9.25
N PRO A 239 -7.15 15.12 -8.80
CA PRO A 239 -5.93 15.26 -9.58
C PRO A 239 -5.97 14.50 -10.92
N ILE A 240 -5.13 14.93 -11.87
CA ILE A 240 -5.00 14.25 -13.16
C ILE A 240 -3.56 13.83 -13.47
N ALA A 241 -3.40 12.63 -14.00
CA ALA A 241 -2.16 12.16 -14.62
C ALA A 241 -2.28 12.20 -16.15
N LEU A 242 -1.28 12.71 -16.84
CA LEU A 242 -1.12 12.54 -18.28
C LEU A 242 -0.28 11.29 -18.51
N ASP A 243 -0.92 10.26 -19.04
CA ASP A 243 -0.29 8.98 -19.38
C ASP A 243 0.34 9.09 -20.77
N TRP A 244 1.66 9.21 -20.78
CA TRP A 244 2.47 9.38 -21.98
C TRP A 244 3.39 8.18 -22.19
N GLU A 245 2.90 7.23 -22.98
CA GLU A 245 3.64 6.06 -23.43
C GLU A 245 3.31 5.71 -24.88
N LYS A 246 4.11 4.86 -25.51
CA LYS A 246 3.71 4.22 -26.76
C LYS A 246 2.48 3.35 -26.53
N TYR A 247 1.45 3.52 -27.36
CA TYR A 247 0.44 2.48 -27.47
C TYR A 247 1.07 1.21 -28.06
N LYS A 248 0.57 0.03 -27.66
CA LYS A 248 1.06 -1.29 -28.08
C LYS A 248 1.59 -1.31 -29.51
N ALA A 249 2.79 -1.88 -29.70
CA ALA A 249 3.57 -1.79 -30.95
C ALA A 249 2.84 -2.32 -32.22
N ASP A 250 1.77 -3.09 -32.05
CA ASP A 250 0.96 -3.69 -33.11
C ASP A 250 -0.22 -2.84 -33.59
N THR A 251 -0.54 -1.72 -32.93
CA THR A 251 -1.67 -0.87 -33.34
C THR A 251 -1.32 0.21 -34.36
N GLY A 252 -0.02 0.45 -34.58
CA GLY A 252 0.47 1.52 -35.47
C GLY A 252 0.17 2.93 -34.96
N MET A 253 -0.26 3.09 -33.70
CA MET A 253 -0.44 4.40 -33.09
C MET A 253 0.90 5.00 -32.69
N GLU A 254 1.12 6.24 -33.10
CA GLU A 254 2.31 6.99 -32.71
C GLU A 254 2.17 7.51 -31.28
N ILE A 255 3.28 7.47 -30.54
CA ILE A 255 3.39 8.15 -29.24
C ILE A 255 3.12 9.64 -29.44
N ALA A 256 2.44 10.27 -28.49
CA ALA A 256 2.16 11.69 -28.58
C ALA A 256 3.47 12.49 -28.65
N PRO A 257 3.61 13.48 -29.55
CA PRO A 257 4.77 14.35 -29.56
C PRO A 257 4.92 15.09 -28.22
N TRP A 258 6.15 15.28 -27.76
CA TRP A 258 6.42 15.86 -26.43
C TRP A 258 5.84 17.28 -26.28
N GLU A 259 5.80 18.05 -27.36
CA GLU A 259 5.15 19.37 -27.40
C GLU A 259 3.64 19.30 -27.21
N THR A 260 2.98 18.24 -27.70
CA THR A 260 1.55 18.01 -27.45
C THR A 260 1.30 17.74 -25.98
N VAL A 261 2.13 16.91 -25.34
CA VAL A 261 2.05 16.61 -23.91
C VAL A 261 2.20 17.88 -23.07
N ARG A 262 3.20 18.72 -23.36
CA ARG A 262 3.40 20.01 -22.68
C ARG A 262 2.23 20.97 -22.91
N ALA A 263 1.72 21.07 -24.14
CA ALA A 263 0.57 21.90 -24.45
C ALA A 263 -0.69 21.47 -23.67
N VAL A 264 -0.92 20.16 -23.54
CA VAL A 264 -2.03 19.62 -22.72
C VAL A 264 -1.82 19.93 -21.24
N ARG A 265 -0.63 19.69 -20.68
CA ARG A 265 -0.28 20.08 -19.30
C ARG A 265 -0.59 21.56 -19.05
N ASP A 266 -0.09 22.44 -19.91
CA ASP A 266 -0.26 23.89 -19.76
C ASP A 266 -1.73 24.30 -19.89
N GLY A 267 -2.50 23.65 -20.78
CA GLY A 267 -3.93 23.87 -20.93
C GLY A 267 -4.78 23.40 -19.74
N LEU A 268 -4.22 22.55 -18.87
CA LEU A 268 -4.82 22.04 -17.63
C LEU A 268 -4.30 22.75 -16.38
N ALA A 269 -3.36 23.70 -16.50
CA ALA A 269 -2.87 24.46 -15.36
C ALA A 269 -4.04 25.15 -14.63
N GLY A 270 -4.16 24.89 -13.32
CA GLY A 270 -5.24 25.42 -12.47
C GLY A 270 -6.63 24.80 -12.71
N PHE A 271 -6.76 23.82 -13.61
CA PHE A 271 -8.03 23.11 -13.83
C PHE A 271 -8.25 21.96 -12.84
N ALA A 272 -7.19 21.24 -12.49
CA ALA A 272 -7.19 20.16 -11.50
C ALA A 272 -6.24 20.52 -10.34
N PRO A 273 -6.38 19.90 -9.15
CA PRO A 273 -5.50 20.15 -8.00
C PRO A 273 -4.00 20.00 -8.33
N SER A 274 -3.65 18.98 -9.13
CA SER A 274 -2.35 18.82 -9.75
C SER A 274 -2.43 18.10 -11.09
N VAL A 275 -1.41 18.30 -11.92
CA VAL A 275 -1.21 17.63 -13.20
C VAL A 275 0.12 16.87 -13.18
N GLY A 276 0.03 15.56 -13.00
CA GLY A 276 1.17 14.65 -13.02
C GLY A 276 1.47 14.07 -14.40
N LEU A 277 2.65 13.47 -14.55
CA LEU A 277 3.08 12.77 -15.76
C LEU A 277 3.36 11.31 -15.47
N TYR A 278 2.72 10.41 -16.22
CA TYR A 278 3.13 9.03 -16.31
C TYR A 278 3.99 8.77 -17.55
N LEU A 279 5.05 7.99 -17.39
CA LEU A 279 5.95 7.58 -18.47
C LEU A 279 6.80 6.36 -18.11
N ASN A 280 7.44 5.79 -19.13
CA ASN A 280 8.59 4.89 -18.96
C ASN A 280 9.90 5.58 -19.39
N PRO A 281 11.06 5.23 -18.79
CA PRO A 281 12.34 5.87 -19.11
C PRO A 281 12.83 5.69 -20.55
N GLU A 282 12.43 4.61 -21.22
CA GLU A 282 12.84 4.32 -22.59
C GLU A 282 12.18 5.30 -23.55
N ASP A 283 10.87 5.50 -23.45
CA ASP A 283 10.13 6.43 -24.28
C ASP A 283 10.54 7.89 -24.02
N HIS A 284 10.80 8.26 -22.76
CA HIS A 284 11.32 9.59 -22.43
C HIS A 284 12.67 9.87 -23.10
N ARG A 285 13.60 8.91 -23.10
CA ARG A 285 14.88 9.05 -23.78
C ARG A 285 14.72 9.09 -25.30
N ALA A 286 13.88 8.21 -25.84
CA ALA A 286 13.75 8.03 -27.29
C ALA A 286 12.96 9.15 -27.98
N HIS A 287 11.93 9.70 -27.32
CA HIS A 287 10.95 10.60 -27.97
C HIS A 287 10.90 12.00 -27.37
N ALA A 288 11.34 12.18 -26.12
CA ALA A 288 11.50 13.51 -25.51
C ALA A 288 12.97 13.96 -25.44
N GLY A 289 13.91 13.14 -25.89
CA GLY A 289 15.34 13.47 -25.87
C GLY A 289 15.90 13.70 -24.46
N GLY A 290 15.25 13.14 -23.43
CA GLY A 290 15.62 13.40 -22.04
C GLY A 290 15.16 14.76 -21.52
N ALA A 291 14.04 15.29 -22.02
CA ALA A 291 13.49 16.58 -21.62
C ALA A 291 13.39 16.76 -20.09
N ASP A 292 13.58 18.00 -19.65
CA ASP A 292 13.44 18.42 -18.26
C ASP A 292 12.03 18.15 -17.73
N LEU A 293 11.94 17.52 -16.56
CA LEU A 293 10.68 17.17 -15.90
C LEU A 293 10.38 18.03 -14.66
N SER A 294 11.20 19.02 -14.33
CA SER A 294 11.08 19.83 -13.10
C SER A 294 9.81 20.70 -13.07
N ASP A 295 9.20 20.96 -14.23
CA ASP A 295 7.97 21.75 -14.37
C ASP A 295 6.69 20.93 -14.13
N TRP A 296 6.81 19.62 -13.85
CA TRP A 296 5.67 18.76 -13.54
C TRP A 296 5.41 18.73 -12.04
N ASP A 297 4.13 18.66 -11.67
CA ASP A 297 3.73 18.64 -10.27
C ASP A 297 4.22 17.38 -9.55
N TRP A 298 4.26 16.26 -10.28
CA TRP A 298 4.80 14.99 -9.86
C TRP A 298 4.96 14.05 -11.07
N VAL A 299 5.84 13.07 -10.93
CA VAL A 299 6.19 12.06 -11.94
C VAL A 299 5.84 10.67 -11.42
N TRP A 300 5.09 9.95 -12.22
CA TRP A 300 4.71 8.55 -12.03
C TRP A 300 5.44 7.69 -13.05
N LYS A 301 6.38 6.86 -12.60
CA LYS A 301 7.26 6.11 -13.50
C LYS A 301 6.85 4.65 -13.60
N ALA A 302 6.76 4.12 -14.82
CA ALA A 302 6.74 2.69 -15.10
C ALA A 302 8.15 2.12 -15.21
N ALA A 303 8.46 1.12 -14.38
CA ALA A 303 9.72 0.38 -14.43
C ALA A 303 9.54 -0.98 -13.75
N TYR A 304 9.47 -2.06 -14.51
CA TYR A 304 9.15 -3.39 -13.99
C TYR A 304 10.43 -4.22 -13.81
N PRO A 305 10.82 -4.57 -12.59
CA PRO A 305 12.06 -5.33 -12.41
C PRO A 305 11.93 -6.80 -12.80
N TYR A 306 10.72 -7.35 -12.72
CA TYR A 306 10.45 -8.76 -12.98
C TYR A 306 9.11 -8.92 -13.70
N ASP A 307 9.08 -9.86 -14.64
CA ASP A 307 7.85 -10.42 -15.19
C ASP A 307 7.39 -11.58 -14.29
N ARG A 308 6.73 -11.23 -13.17
CA ARG A 308 6.30 -12.19 -12.15
C ARG A 308 4.94 -11.79 -11.58
N ARG A 309 4.03 -12.76 -11.56
CA ARG A 309 2.73 -12.64 -10.89
C ARG A 309 2.85 -12.88 -9.38
N GLY A 310 2.05 -12.15 -8.60
CA GLY A 310 1.98 -12.31 -7.16
C GLY A 310 1.30 -11.13 -6.47
N TYR A 311 1.27 -11.14 -5.14
CA TYR A 311 0.79 -9.99 -4.37
C TYR A 311 1.74 -8.79 -4.53
N ALA A 312 1.17 -7.59 -4.61
CA ALA A 312 1.92 -6.35 -4.79
C ALA A 312 3.06 -6.19 -3.76
N SER A 313 2.79 -6.43 -2.47
CA SER A 313 3.80 -6.36 -1.41
C SER A 313 4.97 -7.31 -1.64
N VAL A 314 4.69 -8.57 -1.99
CA VAL A 314 5.73 -9.58 -2.28
C VAL A 314 6.55 -9.20 -3.51
N LEU A 315 5.89 -8.68 -4.55
CA LEU A 315 6.59 -8.24 -5.76
C LEU A 315 7.45 -7.00 -5.49
N TYR A 316 6.98 -6.08 -4.65
CA TYR A 316 7.73 -4.88 -4.24
C TYR A 316 8.93 -5.22 -3.35
N ASP A 317 8.80 -6.15 -2.41
CA ASP A 317 9.90 -6.55 -1.52
C ASP A 317 11.07 -7.17 -2.28
N LEU A 318 10.79 -7.83 -3.40
CA LEU A 318 11.81 -8.34 -4.31
C LEU A 318 12.39 -7.25 -5.21
N ALA A 319 11.64 -6.17 -5.40
CA ALA A 319 11.92 -5.16 -6.40
C ALA A 319 13.18 -4.35 -6.04
N PRO A 320 14.22 -4.35 -6.90
CA PRO A 320 15.43 -3.58 -6.65
C PRO A 320 15.18 -2.07 -6.70
N ASP A 321 15.97 -1.37 -5.90
CA ASP A 321 15.83 0.05 -5.63
C ASP A 321 16.03 0.98 -6.84
N TRP A 322 16.64 0.48 -7.93
CA TRP A 322 16.77 1.24 -9.18
C TRP A 322 15.41 1.57 -9.81
N GLY A 323 14.37 0.85 -9.42
CA GLY A 323 12.98 1.20 -9.70
C GLY A 323 12.58 2.61 -9.26
N TRP A 324 13.29 3.22 -8.32
CA TRP A 324 13.13 4.62 -7.91
C TRP A 324 14.13 5.58 -8.54
N GLY A 325 15.03 5.09 -9.41
CA GLY A 325 16.02 5.91 -10.09
C GLY A 325 15.37 7.03 -10.92
N ALA A 326 16.07 8.16 -11.06
CA ALA A 326 15.56 9.30 -11.78
C ALA A 326 15.23 8.99 -13.25
N VAL A 327 14.26 9.72 -13.80
CA VAL A 327 14.03 9.82 -15.24
C VAL A 327 14.39 11.22 -15.69
N GLY A 328 15.34 11.32 -16.63
CA GLY A 328 15.97 12.60 -16.93
C GLY A 328 16.63 13.18 -15.67
N ASN A 329 16.16 14.36 -15.26
CA ASN A 329 16.64 15.09 -14.09
C ASN A 329 15.70 15.01 -12.86
N HIS A 330 14.64 14.19 -12.91
CA HIS A 330 13.62 14.15 -11.86
C HIS A 330 13.51 12.76 -11.22
N THR A 331 13.40 12.71 -9.89
CA THR A 331 13.16 11.46 -9.16
C THR A 331 11.66 11.24 -9.06
N PRO A 332 11.12 10.08 -9.49
CA PRO A 332 9.68 9.87 -9.49
C PRO A 332 9.11 9.81 -8.07
N GLU A 333 7.96 10.46 -7.86
CA GLU A 333 7.21 10.39 -6.62
C GLU A 333 6.39 9.11 -6.52
N ILE A 334 5.86 8.61 -7.65
CA ILE A 334 5.12 7.34 -7.72
C ILE A 334 5.86 6.38 -8.66
N TRP A 335 5.96 5.10 -8.26
CA TRP A 335 6.56 4.05 -9.08
C TRP A 335 5.56 2.93 -9.35
N GLN A 336 5.22 2.69 -10.62
CA GLN A 336 4.55 1.47 -11.07
C GLN A 336 5.61 0.38 -11.24
N PHE A 337 5.59 -0.59 -10.34
CA PHE A 337 6.66 -1.59 -10.21
C PHE A 337 6.29 -2.95 -10.82
N THR A 338 5.02 -3.17 -11.15
CA THR A 338 4.54 -4.39 -11.82
C THR A 338 3.22 -4.14 -12.52
N SER A 339 2.98 -4.91 -13.58
CA SER A 339 1.71 -4.96 -14.32
C SER A 339 0.88 -6.23 -14.05
N THR A 340 1.34 -7.07 -13.11
CA THR A 340 0.79 -8.42 -12.92
C THR A 340 0.50 -8.76 -11.46
N ALA A 341 0.15 -7.73 -10.67
CA ALA A 341 -0.23 -7.94 -9.29
C ALA A 341 -1.58 -8.68 -9.19
N THR A 342 -1.69 -9.49 -8.14
CA THR A 342 -2.97 -10.08 -7.71
C THR A 342 -3.65 -9.15 -6.73
N VAL A 343 -4.80 -8.59 -7.12
CA VAL A 343 -5.56 -7.61 -6.33
C VAL A 343 -7.06 -7.87 -6.47
N ALA A 344 -7.78 -7.93 -5.35
CA ALA A 344 -9.24 -8.12 -5.31
C ALA A 344 -9.72 -9.32 -6.16
N GLY A 345 -8.94 -10.40 -6.17
CA GLY A 345 -9.22 -11.62 -6.94
C GLY A 345 -8.86 -11.56 -8.44
N LEU A 346 -8.39 -10.43 -8.95
CA LEU A 346 -7.85 -10.30 -10.31
C LEU A 346 -6.33 -10.53 -10.30
N SER A 347 -5.77 -11.13 -11.35
CA SER A 347 -4.33 -11.50 -11.43
C SER A 347 -3.49 -10.65 -12.39
N GLU A 348 -4.09 -9.61 -12.99
CA GLU A 348 -3.46 -8.69 -13.96
C GLU A 348 -3.89 -7.27 -13.64
N VAL A 349 -3.38 -6.77 -12.52
CA VAL A 349 -3.58 -5.39 -12.05
C VAL A 349 -2.21 -4.73 -11.92
N ASP A 350 -2.10 -3.51 -12.47
CA ASP A 350 -0.92 -2.68 -12.30
C ASP A 350 -0.83 -2.19 -10.85
N ALA A 351 0.35 -2.31 -10.24
CA ALA A 351 0.59 -1.92 -8.86
C ALA A 351 1.71 -0.89 -8.73
N ASN A 352 1.45 0.06 -7.83
CA ASN A 352 2.19 1.29 -7.65
C ASN A 352 2.62 1.43 -6.20
N ALA A 353 3.72 2.14 -5.98
CA ALA A 353 4.22 2.49 -4.66
C ALA A 353 4.42 4.01 -4.57
N PHE A 354 4.21 4.56 -3.38
CA PHE A 354 4.59 5.90 -2.99
C PHE A 354 5.44 5.84 -1.71
N ARG A 355 6.58 6.53 -1.71
CA ARG A 355 7.51 6.57 -0.56
C ARG A 355 7.10 7.66 0.44
N GLY A 356 6.07 7.37 1.21
CA GLY A 356 5.61 8.24 2.28
C GLY A 356 4.27 7.79 2.86
N THR A 357 3.73 8.64 3.72
CA THR A 357 2.41 8.48 4.34
C THR A 357 1.31 8.82 3.38
N ARG A 358 0.08 8.40 3.70
CA ARG A 358 -1.12 8.81 2.97
C ARG A 358 -1.30 10.33 2.97
N GLU A 359 -0.99 10.99 4.08
CA GLU A 359 -1.07 12.44 4.22
C GLU A 359 -0.07 13.14 3.28
N GLN A 360 1.15 12.60 3.16
CA GLN A 360 2.14 13.12 2.21
C GLN A 360 1.72 12.90 0.75
N LEU A 361 1.11 11.75 0.45
CA LEU A 361 0.52 11.52 -0.87
C LEU A 361 -0.61 12.51 -1.16
N HIS A 362 -1.48 12.74 -0.18
CA HIS A 362 -2.54 13.72 -0.29
C HIS A 362 -1.99 15.13 -0.54
N GLN A 363 -0.96 15.55 0.20
CA GLN A 363 -0.29 16.84 0.00
C GLN A 363 0.36 16.96 -1.38
N LEU A 364 0.95 15.88 -1.90
CA LEU A 364 1.52 15.84 -3.25
C LEU A 364 0.41 16.05 -4.30
N LEU A 365 -0.66 15.28 -4.18
CA LEU A 365 -1.71 15.20 -5.18
C LEU A 365 -2.62 16.43 -5.19
N TYR A 366 -2.96 16.97 -4.03
CA TYR A 366 -3.90 18.09 -3.93
C TYR A 366 -3.18 19.44 -3.85
N LYS A 367 -1.84 19.42 -3.75
CA LYS A 367 -0.96 20.53 -3.33
C LYS A 367 -1.45 21.10 -2.00
N ALA A 368 -0.57 21.21 -1.00
CA ALA A 368 -0.93 22.01 0.17
C ALA A 368 -1.32 23.40 -0.37
N ALA A 369 -2.60 23.78 -0.24
CA ALA A 369 -2.97 25.17 -0.30
C ALA A 369 -1.97 25.87 0.62
N THR A 370 -1.17 26.78 0.07
CA THR A 370 -0.17 27.51 0.85
C THR A 370 -0.93 28.12 2.02
N LEU A 371 -0.75 27.56 3.21
CA LEU A 371 -1.22 28.09 4.48
C LEU A 371 -0.34 29.29 4.84
N GLU A 372 -0.29 30.28 3.96
CA GLU A 372 0.11 31.64 4.31
C GLU A 372 -1.17 32.48 4.25
N GLU A 373 -1.58 32.92 5.43
CA GLU A 373 -2.84 33.62 5.74
C GLU A 373 -4.03 32.68 5.95
N GLY A 374 -4.67 32.78 7.12
CA GLY A 374 -5.64 31.81 7.62
C GLY A 374 -6.81 31.54 6.68
N PHE A 375 -7.42 30.36 6.85
CA PHE A 375 -8.57 29.86 6.08
C PHE A 375 -9.43 30.97 5.50
N THR A 376 -9.43 31.06 4.17
CA THR A 376 -10.32 31.94 3.43
C THR A 376 -11.74 31.36 3.49
N MET A 377 -12.75 32.19 3.21
CA MET A 377 -14.14 31.70 3.09
C MET A 377 -14.31 30.68 1.96
N ALA A 378 -13.40 30.66 0.98
CA ALA A 378 -13.37 29.67 -0.09
C ALA A 378 -12.87 28.30 0.41
N ASP A 379 -11.86 28.27 1.28
CA ASP A 379 -11.36 27.02 1.88
C ASP A 379 -12.41 26.40 2.84
N ILE A 380 -13.11 27.26 3.59
CA ILE A 380 -14.27 26.84 4.39
C ILE A 380 -15.34 26.26 3.48
N GLN A 381 -15.60 26.88 2.33
CA GLN A 381 -16.59 26.41 1.37
C GLN A 381 -16.17 25.08 0.75
N GLU A 382 -14.89 24.86 0.46
CA GLU A 382 -14.38 23.60 -0.11
C GLU A 382 -14.45 22.44 0.90
N ILE A 383 -14.11 22.69 2.17
CA ILE A 383 -14.33 21.71 3.25
C ILE A 383 -15.81 21.40 3.39
N LYS A 384 -16.66 22.43 3.30
CA LYS A 384 -18.10 22.28 3.40
C LYS A 384 -18.67 21.49 2.22
N ASP A 385 -18.17 21.74 1.01
CA ASP A 385 -18.53 21.02 -0.20
C ASP A 385 -18.02 19.58 -0.16
N TYR A 386 -16.84 19.32 0.40
CA TYR A 386 -16.32 17.97 0.63
C TYR A 386 -17.22 17.18 1.60
N ILE A 387 -17.58 17.78 2.73
CA ILE A 387 -18.51 17.19 3.71
C ILE A 387 -19.89 16.99 3.07
N ASP A 388 -20.37 17.99 2.31
CA ASP A 388 -21.68 17.95 1.66
C ASP A 388 -21.75 16.93 0.52
N LEU A 389 -20.64 16.69 -0.19
CA LEU A 389 -20.58 15.71 -1.29
C LEU A 389 -20.31 14.29 -0.79
N ARG A 390 -19.45 14.11 0.23
CA ARG A 390 -18.95 12.79 0.66
C ARG A 390 -19.64 12.23 1.90
N LEU A 391 -20.25 13.07 2.74
CA LEU A 391 -20.85 12.64 3.99
C LEU A 391 -22.35 12.95 4.05
N THR A 392 -22.75 14.20 3.84
CA THR A 392 -24.15 14.63 4.10
C THR A 392 -25.04 14.60 2.87
N GLY A 393 -24.51 14.61 1.65
CA GLY A 393 -25.31 14.66 0.41
C GLY A 393 -26.12 13.38 0.17
N PRO A 394 -25.47 12.23 -0.07
CA PRO A 394 -26.17 10.97 -0.30
C PRO A 394 -26.99 10.55 0.92
N VAL A 395 -26.37 10.55 2.11
CA VAL A 395 -27.03 10.12 3.35
C VAL A 395 -28.12 11.08 3.79
N GLY A 396 -27.89 12.40 3.67
CA GLY A 396 -28.87 13.41 4.07
C GLY A 396 -30.07 13.48 3.14
N SER A 397 -29.89 13.28 1.83
CA SER A 397 -31.03 13.21 0.89
C SER A 397 -31.90 11.98 1.18
N ASP A 398 -31.29 10.81 1.34
CA ASP A 398 -32.01 9.58 1.65
C ASP A 398 -32.77 9.69 2.98
N VAL A 399 -32.14 10.26 4.02
CA VAL A 399 -32.78 10.51 5.31
C VAL A 399 -33.95 11.51 5.20
N LYS A 400 -33.82 12.53 4.34
CA LYS A 400 -34.91 13.49 4.08
C LYS A 400 -36.06 12.86 3.29
N ASP A 401 -35.77 12.00 2.33
CA ASP A 401 -36.78 11.26 1.57
C ASP A 401 -37.57 10.33 2.50
N ILE A 402 -36.89 9.59 3.38
CA ILE A 402 -37.51 8.74 4.39
C ILE A 402 -38.38 9.57 5.34
N ARG A 403 -37.88 10.72 5.83
CA ARG A 403 -38.64 11.63 6.69
C ARG A 403 -39.91 12.13 6.01
N GLN A 404 -39.82 12.53 4.74
CA GLN A 404 -40.96 13.01 3.97
C GLN A 404 -42.00 11.90 3.79
N GLN A 405 -41.58 10.68 3.47
CA GLN A 405 -42.52 9.55 3.38
C GLN A 405 -43.24 9.29 4.70
N LEU A 406 -42.51 9.34 5.83
CA LEU A 406 -43.08 9.07 7.15
C LEU A 406 -43.99 10.19 7.67
N THR A 407 -43.68 11.46 7.36
CA THR A 407 -44.25 12.62 8.05
C THR A 407 -44.98 13.63 7.15
N GLY A 408 -44.89 13.46 5.83
CA GLY A 408 -45.39 14.45 4.86
C GLY A 408 -44.47 15.66 4.66
N GLY A 409 -43.43 15.83 5.49
CA GLY A 409 -42.51 16.96 5.39
C GLY A 409 -41.05 16.54 5.35
N ARG A 410 -40.28 17.30 4.57
CA ARG A 410 -38.89 16.94 4.21
C ARG A 410 -37.88 17.44 5.25
N ASP A 411 -38.17 18.56 5.90
CA ASP A 411 -37.24 19.23 6.80
C ASP A 411 -37.61 19.04 8.27
N ALA A 412 -36.62 19.19 9.16
CA ALA A 412 -36.81 18.96 10.58
C ALA A 412 -37.78 19.99 11.18
N GLY A 413 -38.80 19.51 11.88
CA GLY A 413 -39.84 20.34 12.50
C GLY A 413 -41.07 20.57 11.62
N GLU A 414 -41.02 20.19 10.35
CA GLU A 414 -42.15 20.29 9.42
C GLU A 414 -42.77 18.91 9.22
N TYR A 415 -43.84 18.60 9.95
CA TYR A 415 -44.51 17.30 9.90
C TYR A 415 -46.01 17.50 9.61
N PRO A 416 -46.37 17.98 8.40
CA PRO A 416 -47.73 18.34 8.06
C PRO A 416 -48.67 17.13 7.96
N GLY A 417 -48.13 15.91 7.85
CA GLY A 417 -48.92 14.72 7.54
C GLY A 417 -49.29 14.62 6.07
N TRP A 418 -50.10 13.63 5.74
CA TRP A 418 -50.53 13.34 4.38
C TRP A 418 -52.07 13.42 4.29
N PRO A 419 -52.64 14.27 3.40
CA PRO A 419 -54.09 14.43 3.27
C PRO A 419 -54.83 13.10 3.04
N GLN A 420 -54.21 12.17 2.30
CA GLN A 420 -54.78 10.86 1.99
C GLN A 420 -54.86 9.91 3.19
N LEU A 421 -54.19 10.20 4.31
CA LEU A 421 -54.23 9.40 5.53
C LEU A 421 -55.36 9.83 6.48
N GLY A 422 -56.09 10.90 6.14
CA GLY A 422 -57.13 11.47 6.98
C GLY A 422 -56.61 12.51 7.96
N GLN A 423 -57.50 13.01 8.82
CA GLN A 423 -57.22 14.11 9.74
C GLN A 423 -57.47 13.72 11.20
N ASP A 424 -56.72 14.34 12.10
CA ASP A 424 -56.96 14.24 13.54
C ASP A 424 -58.16 15.08 14.00
N ALA A 425 -58.46 15.03 15.30
CA ALA A 425 -59.57 15.77 15.90
C ALA A 425 -59.40 17.31 15.84
N GLN A 426 -58.21 17.79 15.48
CA GLN A 426 -57.88 19.21 15.32
C GLN A 426 -57.86 19.62 13.83
N GLY A 427 -58.19 18.71 12.90
CA GLY A 427 -58.23 18.96 11.47
C GLY A 427 -56.85 18.95 10.79
N ARG A 428 -55.84 18.38 11.44
CA ARG A 428 -54.48 18.26 10.87
C ARG A 428 -54.32 16.91 10.17
N ASP A 429 -53.66 16.90 9.03
CA ASP A 429 -53.42 15.65 8.31
C ASP A 429 -52.52 14.71 9.12
N LEU A 430 -52.79 13.41 9.04
CA LEU A 430 -52.07 12.39 9.81
C LEU A 430 -50.72 12.07 9.17
N THR A 431 -49.68 11.88 9.98
CA THR A 431 -48.45 11.23 9.51
C THR A 431 -48.67 9.72 9.34
N LEU A 432 -47.71 9.02 8.71
CA LEU A 432 -47.77 7.56 8.59
C LEU A 432 -47.79 6.89 9.98
N VAL A 433 -47.07 7.47 10.94
CA VAL A 433 -47.02 6.98 12.34
C VAL A 433 -48.36 7.18 13.02
N ASP A 434 -48.98 8.36 12.85
CA ASP A 434 -50.29 8.65 13.45
C ASP A 434 -51.39 7.77 12.84
N ALA A 435 -51.36 7.57 11.52
CA ALA A 435 -52.31 6.72 10.83
C ALA A 435 -52.21 5.25 11.27
N VAL A 436 -50.99 4.72 11.43
CA VAL A 436 -50.78 3.37 11.96
C VAL A 436 -51.27 3.24 13.40
N ALA A 437 -51.04 4.26 14.24
CA ALA A 437 -51.55 4.29 15.61
C ALA A 437 -53.08 4.32 15.64
N ALA A 438 -53.71 5.15 14.79
CA ALA A 438 -55.16 5.25 14.66
C ALA A 438 -55.79 3.94 14.18
N LEU A 439 -55.21 3.30 13.16
CA LEU A 439 -55.65 1.99 12.66
C LEU A 439 -55.64 0.93 13.77
N ARG A 440 -54.61 0.91 14.62
CA ARG A 440 -54.52 -0.05 15.74
C ARG A 440 -55.68 0.13 16.74
N VAL A 441 -56.04 1.37 17.02
CA VAL A 441 -57.19 1.68 17.90
C VAL A 441 -58.50 1.27 17.24
N GLN A 442 -58.71 1.66 15.98
CA GLN A 442 -59.92 1.31 15.22
C GLN A 442 -60.11 -0.20 15.10
N MET A 443 -59.04 -0.97 14.83
CA MET A 443 -59.11 -2.43 14.80
C MET A 443 -59.53 -3.03 16.15
N THR A 444 -59.10 -2.43 17.26
CA THR A 444 -59.47 -2.86 18.62
C THR A 444 -60.96 -2.59 18.88
N GLU A 445 -61.45 -1.43 18.45
CA GLU A 445 -62.86 -1.05 18.57
C GLU A 445 -63.77 -1.98 17.77
N VAL A 446 -63.42 -2.24 16.50
CA VAL A 446 -64.15 -3.19 15.64
C VAL A 446 -64.17 -4.59 16.25
N ALA A 447 -63.06 -5.04 16.84
CA ALA A 447 -63.02 -6.33 17.53
C ALA A 447 -63.98 -6.37 18.74
N ARG A 448 -64.06 -5.28 19.51
CA ARG A 448 -65.00 -5.13 20.64
C ARG A 448 -66.45 -5.15 20.17
N GLU A 449 -66.80 -4.37 19.15
CA GLU A 449 -68.15 -4.33 18.58
C GLU A 449 -68.58 -5.69 18.02
N GLN A 450 -67.67 -6.39 17.32
CA GLN A 450 -67.93 -7.75 16.85
C GLN A 450 -68.20 -8.72 18.01
N GLN A 451 -67.54 -8.54 19.16
CA GLN A 451 -67.75 -9.36 20.35
C GLN A 451 -69.10 -9.07 21.01
N GLU A 452 -69.51 -7.80 21.09
CA GLU A 452 -70.83 -7.39 21.59
C GLU A 452 -71.97 -7.89 20.69
N ILE A 453 -71.84 -7.74 19.37
CA ILE A 453 -72.82 -8.29 18.41
C ILE A 453 -72.94 -9.81 18.57
N LYS A 454 -71.82 -10.54 18.72
CA LYS A 454 -71.83 -11.98 18.98
C LYS A 454 -72.53 -12.34 20.30
N MET A 455 -72.41 -11.51 21.34
CA MET A 455 -73.12 -11.72 22.61
C MET A 455 -74.63 -11.48 22.47
N LEU A 456 -75.03 -10.41 21.78
CA LEU A 456 -76.43 -10.10 21.51
C LEU A 456 -77.12 -11.21 20.69
N LEU A 457 -76.47 -11.69 19.62
CA LEU A 457 -76.97 -12.79 18.78
C LEU A 457 -77.07 -14.13 19.54
N LYS A 458 -76.25 -14.36 20.56
CA LYS A 458 -76.34 -15.55 21.43
C LYS A 458 -77.46 -15.45 22.47
N GLY A 459 -77.84 -14.25 22.88
CA GLY A 459 -78.93 -14.00 23.83
C GLY A 459 -80.34 -13.99 23.21
N THR A 460 -80.47 -14.14 21.89
CA THR A 460 -81.75 -14.12 21.16
C THR A 460 -82.32 -15.51 20.82
N LYS A 461 -81.90 -16.57 21.52
CA LYS A 461 -82.45 -17.93 21.35
C LYS A 461 -83.45 -18.30 22.43
#